data_AF-A0A7W8YRV9-F1
#
_entry.id   AF-A0A7W8YRV9-F1
#
_cell.length_a   1.000
_cell.length_b   1.000
_cell.length_c   1.000
_cell.angle_alpha   90.00
_cell.angle_beta   90.00
_cell.angle_gamma   90.00
#
_symmetry.space_group_name_H-M   'P 1'
#
loop_
_entity.id
_entity.type
_entity.pdbx_description
1 polymer ?
#
loop_
_entity_poly.entity_id
_entity_poly.type
_entity_poly.pdbx_seq_one_letter_code
_entity_poly.pdbx_strand_id
1 'polypeptide(L)'
;MNLHPFIIIITGVLVLLWAYAALSKLFNLHQFHQALMTQVFPRWVGKILLYVLPLSELILVGLLIIPQTRLIGMYSSLFMMGAFTLYVGGAVFKIYDQYPCACGGLFAKLGWYNHFKVNVVLTLIALAGVILMEM
;
A
#
# COMPACT_ATOMS: atom_id res chain seq x y z
N MET A 1 -1.52 -27.91 12.73
CA MET A 1 -0.87 -27.61 11.44
C MET A 1 0.23 -26.60 11.67
N ASN A 2 1.42 -26.76 11.10
CA ASN A 2 2.49 -25.76 11.25
C ASN A 2 2.16 -24.55 10.38
N LEU A 3 1.64 -23.47 10.99
CA LEU A 3 1.25 -22.23 10.29
C LEU A 3 2.45 -21.32 9.96
N HIS A 4 3.59 -21.57 10.59
CA HIS A 4 4.83 -20.81 10.46
C HIS A 4 5.29 -20.51 9.01
N PRO A 5 5.33 -21.49 8.07
CA PRO A 5 5.73 -21.20 6.69
C PRO A 5 4.79 -20.23 5.98
N PHE A 6 3.47 -20.30 6.23
CA PHE A 6 2.50 -19.39 5.61
C PHE A 6 2.69 -17.95 6.09
N ILE A 7 2.94 -17.77 7.38
CA ILE A 7 3.22 -16.44 7.97
C ILE A 7 4.47 -15.83 7.32
N ILE A 8 5.55 -16.61 7.12
CA ILE A 8 6.76 -16.12 6.45
C ILE A 8 6.49 -15.71 5.02
N ILE A 9 5.74 -16.52 4.26
CA ILE A 9 5.40 -16.22 2.87
C ILE A 9 4.61 -14.91 2.78
N ILE A 10 3.56 -14.76 3.59
CA ILE A 10 2.74 -13.55 3.63
C ILE A 10 3.58 -12.32 4.03
N THR A 11 4.40 -12.47 5.07
CA THR A 11 5.31 -11.41 5.53
C THR A 11 6.26 -10.99 4.40
N GLY A 12 6.86 -11.95 3.70
CA GLY A 12 7.76 -11.69 2.57
C GLY A 12 7.09 -10.93 1.43
N VAL A 13 5.87 -11.32 1.06
CA VAL A 13 5.07 -10.62 0.03
C VAL A 13 4.83 -9.17 0.42
N LEU A 14 4.39 -8.91 1.67
CA LEU A 14 4.12 -7.56 2.15
C LEU A 14 5.41 -6.73 2.28
N VAL A 15 6.51 -7.32 2.75
CA VAL A 15 7.82 -6.65 2.79
C VAL A 15 8.26 -6.21 1.40
N LEU A 16 8.16 -7.09 0.40
CA LEU A 16 8.52 -6.75 -0.98
C LEU A 16 7.61 -5.66 -1.55
N LEU A 17 6.31 -5.73 -1.28
CA LEU A 17 5.34 -4.70 -1.67
C LEU A 17 5.72 -3.32 -1.11
N TRP A 18 5.90 -3.21 0.21
CA TRP A 18 6.19 -1.95 0.87
C TRP A 18 7.57 -1.40 0.51
N ALA A 19 8.58 -2.27 0.42
CA ALA A 19 9.92 -1.87 0.00
C ALA A 19 9.91 -1.33 -1.44
N TYR A 20 9.27 -2.03 -2.37
CA TYR A 20 9.12 -1.55 -3.75
C TYR A 20 8.35 -0.23 -3.80
N ALA A 21 7.25 -0.12 -3.06
CA ALA A 21 6.42 1.07 -3.01
C ALA A 21 7.18 2.29 -2.48
N ALA A 22 7.98 2.14 -1.43
CA ALA A 22 8.79 3.22 -0.87
C ALA A 22 9.93 3.61 -1.80
N LEU A 23 10.71 2.63 -2.28
CA LEU A 23 11.90 2.88 -3.10
C LEU A 23 11.53 3.51 -4.44
N SER A 24 10.46 3.06 -5.09
CA SER A 24 10.00 3.64 -6.36
C SER A 24 9.62 5.12 -6.22
N LYS A 25 9.02 5.51 -5.08
CA LYS A 25 8.69 6.91 -4.76
C LYS A 25 9.93 7.74 -4.43
N LEU A 26 10.85 7.21 -3.63
CA LEU A 26 12.07 7.93 -3.25
C LEU A 26 13.00 8.16 -4.44
N PHE A 27 13.18 7.16 -5.30
CA PHE A 27 14.01 7.30 -6.51
C PHE A 27 13.41 8.25 -7.55
N ASN A 28 12.07 8.35 -7.62
CA ASN A 28 11.39 9.21 -8.57
C ASN A 28 10.54 10.28 -7.86
N LEU A 29 11.12 10.94 -6.85
CA LEU A 29 10.39 11.87 -5.98
C LEU A 29 9.68 12.99 -6.76
N HIS A 30 10.30 13.49 -7.83
CA HIS A 30 9.70 14.51 -8.69
C HIS A 30 8.40 14.01 -9.36
N GLN A 31 8.43 12.81 -9.93
CA GLN A 31 7.26 12.20 -10.57
C GLN A 31 6.17 11.87 -9.53
N PHE A 32 6.57 11.40 -8.35
CA PHE A 32 5.64 11.15 -7.25
C PHE A 32 4.96 12.44 -6.76
N HIS A 33 5.72 13.53 -6.61
CA HIS A 33 5.16 14.84 -6.28
C HIS A 33 4.15 15.32 -7.33
N GLN A 34 4.48 15.24 -8.62
CA GLN A 34 3.56 15.60 -9.70
C GLN A 34 2.28 14.76 -9.66
N ALA A 35 2.41 13.45 -9.44
CA ALA A 35 1.26 12.56 -9.30
C ALA A 35 0.37 12.97 -8.11
N LEU A 36 0.95 13.29 -6.95
CA LEU A 36 0.19 13.74 -5.77
C LEU A 36 -0.55 15.07 -6.00
N MET A 37 -0.01 15.98 -6.80
CA MET A 37 -0.65 17.27 -7.11
C MET A 37 -1.85 17.15 -8.08
N THR A 38 -2.04 15.98 -8.68
CA THR A 38 -3.15 15.68 -9.62
C THR A 38 -4.18 14.72 -9.03
N GLN A 39 -4.05 14.38 -7.75
CA GLN A 39 -5.05 13.57 -7.06
C GLN A 39 -6.26 14.41 -6.65
N VAL A 40 -7.33 13.72 -6.30
CA VAL A 40 -8.65 14.30 -5.96
C VAL A 40 -8.64 15.07 -4.63
N PHE A 41 -7.64 14.86 -3.79
CA PHE A 41 -7.51 15.56 -2.51
C PHE A 41 -6.82 16.92 -2.67
N PRO A 42 -6.98 17.83 -1.69
CA PRO A 42 -6.32 19.13 -1.73
C PRO A 42 -4.80 19.05 -1.83
N ARG A 43 -4.16 19.98 -2.55
CA ARG A 43 -2.70 20.02 -2.74
C ARG A 43 -1.89 20.00 -1.44
N TRP A 44 -2.43 20.56 -0.35
CA TRP A 44 -1.75 20.53 0.95
C TRP A 44 -1.65 19.10 1.52
N VAL A 45 -2.68 18.26 1.30
CA VAL A 45 -2.64 16.83 1.62
C VAL A 45 -1.55 16.14 0.79
N GLY A 46 -1.47 16.45 -0.51
CA GLY A 46 -0.42 15.95 -1.38
C GLY A 46 0.99 16.28 -0.90
N LYS A 47 1.23 17.50 -0.38
CA LYS A 47 2.54 17.88 0.18
C LYS A 47 2.90 17.07 1.44
N ILE A 48 1.92 16.75 2.27
CA ILE A 48 2.13 15.89 3.46
C ILE A 48 2.42 14.46 3.02
N LEU A 49 1.59 13.91 2.13
CA LEU A 49 1.72 12.54 1.63
C LEU A 49 3.03 12.30 0.87
N LEU A 50 3.63 13.33 0.28
CA LEU A 50 4.94 13.25 -0.39
C LEU A 50 6.01 12.62 0.52
N TYR A 51 5.99 12.94 1.81
CA TYR A 51 6.96 12.44 2.78
C TYR A 51 6.38 11.34 3.65
N VAL A 52 5.12 11.50 4.08
CA VAL A 52 4.49 10.55 5.00
C VAL A 52 4.29 9.18 4.38
N LEU A 53 3.89 9.09 3.11
CA LEU A 53 3.69 7.79 2.45
C LEU A 53 4.99 6.97 2.39
N PRO A 54 6.07 7.42 1.73
CA PRO A 54 7.29 6.62 1.66
C PRO A 54 7.89 6.33 3.05
N LEU A 55 7.77 7.26 4.01
CA LEU A 55 8.21 7.01 5.38
C LEU A 55 7.40 5.89 6.05
N SER A 56 6.07 5.94 5.97
CA SER A 56 5.19 4.91 6.54
C SER A 56 5.43 3.53 5.91
N GLU A 57 5.71 3.49 4.61
CA GLU A 57 6.02 2.24 3.89
C GLU A 57 7.35 1.63 4.36
N LEU A 58 8.39 2.46 4.59
CA LEU A 58 9.64 1.98 5.19
C LEU A 58 9.47 1.50 6.63
N ILE A 59 8.63 2.19 7.43
CA ILE A 59 8.29 1.75 8.79
C ILE A 59 7.60 0.38 8.74
N LEU A 60 6.66 0.17 7.82
CA LEU A 60 6.00 -1.13 7.64
C LEU A 60 6.98 -2.25 7.30
N VAL A 61 7.97 -1.99 6.43
CA VAL A 61 9.05 -2.95 6.16
C VAL A 61 9.79 -3.32 7.45
N GLY A 62 10.18 -2.33 8.26
CA GLY A 62 10.85 -2.56 9.54
C GLY A 62 9.99 -3.38 10.52
N LEU A 63 8.71 -3.03 10.65
CA LEU A 63 7.77 -3.73 11.53
C LEU A 63 7.57 -5.20 11.11
N LEU A 64 7.51 -5.49 9.82
CA LEU A 64 7.27 -6.86 9.33
C LEU A 64 8.50 -7.78 9.45
N ILE A 65 9.70 -7.22 9.27
CA ILE A 65 10.96 -7.99 9.36
C ILE A 65 11.25 -8.42 10.79
N ILE A 66 11.04 -7.53 11.77
CA ILE A 66 11.33 -7.78 13.18
C ILE A 66 10.24 -8.71 13.76
N PRO A 67 10.55 -9.94 14.21
CA PRO A 67 9.55 -10.90 14.66
C PRO A 67 8.64 -10.38 15.79
N GLN A 68 9.19 -9.57 16.71
CA GLN A 68 8.49 -9.03 17.86
C GLN A 68 7.44 -7.98 17.50
N THR A 69 7.59 -7.27 16.37
CA THR A 69 6.67 -6.22 15.92
C THR A 69 5.84 -6.62 14.71
N ARG A 70 6.03 -7.84 14.20
CA ARG A 70 5.40 -8.34 12.98
C ARG A 70 3.87 -8.29 13.01
N LEU A 71 3.25 -8.61 14.13
CA LEU A 71 1.79 -8.54 14.28
C LEU A 71 1.27 -7.10 14.10
N ILE A 72 1.96 -6.12 14.72
CA ILE A 72 1.67 -4.69 14.53
C ILE A 72 1.87 -4.30 13.07
N GLY A 73 2.93 -4.81 12.43
CA GLY A 73 3.19 -4.64 11.00
C GLY A 73 2.08 -5.22 10.11
N MET A 74 1.51 -6.37 10.45
CA MET A 74 0.38 -7.00 9.74
C MET A 74 -0.90 -6.17 9.86
N TYR A 75 -1.26 -5.74 11.08
CA TYR A 75 -2.40 -4.85 11.29
C TYR A 75 -2.25 -3.53 10.55
N SER A 76 -1.07 -2.92 10.63
CA SER A 76 -0.78 -1.65 9.95
C SER A 76 -0.79 -1.81 8.42
N SER A 77 -0.30 -2.95 7.92
CA SER A 77 -0.38 -3.29 6.49
C SER A 77 -1.83 -3.48 6.04
N LEU A 78 -2.66 -4.17 6.83
CA LEU A 78 -4.08 -4.36 6.54
C LEU A 78 -4.81 -3.02 6.49
N PHE A 79 -4.58 -2.14 7.47
CA PHE A 79 -5.16 -0.81 7.50
C PHE A 79 -4.74 0.01 6.27
N MET A 80 -3.45 0.06 5.96
CA MET A 80 -2.93 0.86 4.85
C MET A 80 -3.38 0.32 3.48
N MET A 81 -3.38 -1.01 3.29
CA MET A 81 -3.94 -1.63 2.09
C MET A 81 -5.45 -1.44 1.97
N GLY A 82 -6.19 -1.49 3.08
CA GLY A 82 -7.62 -1.17 3.12
C GLY A 82 -7.88 0.26 2.66
N ALA A 83 -7.13 1.25 3.19
CA ALA A 83 -7.23 2.64 2.79
C ALA A 83 -6.92 2.84 1.28
N PHE A 84 -5.87 2.20 0.77
CA PHE A 84 -5.54 2.24 -0.66
C PHE A 84 -6.60 1.56 -1.53
N THR A 85 -7.17 0.45 -1.07
CA THR A 85 -8.24 -0.26 -1.77
C THR A 85 -9.49 0.61 -1.87
N LEU A 86 -9.90 1.25 -0.77
CA LEU A 86 -11.04 2.17 -0.76
C LEU A 86 -10.80 3.36 -1.68
N TYR A 87 -9.60 3.95 -1.63
CA TYR A 87 -9.23 5.07 -2.50
C TYR A 87 -9.33 4.71 -3.99
N VAL A 88 -8.71 3.59 -4.40
CA VAL A 88 -8.73 3.10 -5.78
C VAL A 88 -10.14 2.65 -6.18
N GLY A 89 -10.90 2.07 -5.26
CA GLY A 89 -12.31 1.71 -5.47
C GLY A 89 -13.16 2.93 -5.83
N GLY A 90 -12.97 4.06 -5.15
CA GLY A 90 -13.66 5.31 -5.48
C GLY A 90 -13.43 5.77 -6.92
N ALA A 91 -12.23 5.57 -7.46
CA ALA A 91 -11.92 5.87 -8.86
C ALA A 91 -12.59 4.88 -9.83
N VAL A 92 -12.68 3.59 -9.48
CA VAL A 92 -13.39 2.57 -10.29
C VAL A 92 -14.90 2.82 -10.32
N PHE A 93 -15.49 3.13 -9.17
CA PHE A 93 -16.93 3.37 -9.02
C PHE A 93 -17.37 4.80 -9.37
N LYS A 94 -16.47 5.61 -9.95
CA LYS A 94 -16.76 6.98 -10.39
C LYS A 94 -17.29 7.90 -9.29
N ILE A 95 -16.79 7.72 -8.07
CA ILE A 95 -17.18 8.54 -6.90
C ILE A 95 -16.55 9.94 -6.97
N TYR A 96 -15.42 10.08 -7.68
CA TYR A 96 -14.71 11.35 -7.80
C TYR A 96 -15.08 12.10 -9.09
N ASP A 97 -15.27 13.41 -8.97
CA ASP A 97 -15.57 14.31 -10.10
C ASP A 97 -14.40 14.45 -11.10
N GLN A 98 -13.18 14.16 -10.64
CA GLN A 98 -11.97 14.15 -11.46
C GLN A 98 -11.30 12.78 -11.35
N TYR A 99 -10.98 12.19 -12.49
CA TYR A 99 -10.21 10.95 -12.50
C TYR A 99 -8.76 11.24 -12.08
N PRO A 100 -8.28 10.62 -10.99
CA PRO A 100 -6.89 10.80 -10.60
C PRO A 100 -5.98 10.29 -11.73
N CYS A 101 -4.82 10.95 -11.89
CA CYS A 101 -3.75 10.37 -12.69
C CYS A 101 -3.13 9.22 -11.92
N ALA A 102 -2.69 8.17 -12.62
CA ALA A 102 -2.09 7.01 -11.97
C ALA A 102 -0.81 7.43 -11.23
N CYS A 103 -0.76 7.18 -9.92
CA CYS A 103 0.44 7.44 -9.12
C CYS A 103 1.61 6.62 -9.65
N GLY A 104 2.77 7.26 -9.87
CA GLY A 104 3.97 6.67 -10.45
C GLY A 104 4.39 5.31 -9.84
N GLY A 105 5.11 4.49 -10.63
CA GLY A 105 5.59 3.15 -10.23
C GLY A 105 4.93 2.01 -11.02
N LEU A 106 4.96 0.79 -10.48
CA LEU A 106 4.38 -0.42 -11.11
C LEU A 106 2.91 -0.24 -11.50
N PHE A 107 2.17 0.51 -10.68
CA PHE A 107 0.73 0.73 -10.84
C PHE A 107 0.38 1.86 -11.80
N ALA A 108 1.35 2.67 -12.23
CA ALA A 108 1.10 3.75 -13.19
C ALA A 108 0.65 3.25 -14.56
N LYS A 109 1.05 2.01 -14.92
CA LYS A 109 0.67 1.34 -16.18
C LYS A 109 -0.58 0.48 -16.04
N LEU A 110 -1.09 0.29 -14.82
CA LEU A 110 -2.30 -0.49 -14.57
C LEU A 110 -3.53 0.41 -14.69
N GLY A 111 -4.51 0.00 -15.49
CA GLY A 111 -5.83 0.63 -15.48
C GLY A 111 -6.48 0.51 -14.09
N TRP A 112 -7.32 1.48 -13.71
CA TRP A 112 -7.94 1.58 -12.38
C TRP A 112 -8.61 0.28 -11.91
N TYR A 113 -9.29 -0.43 -12.80
CA TYR A 113 -9.95 -1.71 -12.47
C TYR A 113 -8.95 -2.83 -12.11
N ASN A 114 -7.83 -2.92 -12.84
CA ASN A 114 -6.79 -3.91 -12.55
C ASN A 114 -6.04 -3.55 -11.26
N HIS A 115 -5.78 -2.26 -11.03
CA HIS A 115 -5.19 -1.79 -9.79
C HIS A 115 -6.09 -2.12 -8.59
N PHE A 116 -7.39 -1.89 -8.71
CA PHE A 116 -8.36 -2.23 -7.65
C PHE A 116 -8.32 -3.72 -7.30
N LYS A 117 -8.32 -4.60 -8.30
CA LYS A 117 -8.20 -6.05 -8.08
C LYS A 117 -6.94 -6.43 -7.32
N VAL A 118 -5.79 -5.89 -7.72
CA VAL A 118 -4.52 -6.16 -7.03
C VAL A 118 -4.58 -5.68 -5.58
N ASN A 119 -5.13 -4.49 -5.32
CA ASN A 119 -5.26 -3.98 -3.96
C ASN A 119 -6.20 -4.81 -3.09
N VAL A 120 -7.33 -5.30 -3.64
CA VAL A 120 -8.23 -6.23 -2.93
C VAL A 120 -7.49 -7.51 -2.57
N VAL A 121 -6.76 -8.12 -3.50
CA VAL A 121 -5.99 -9.36 -3.24
C VAL A 121 -4.94 -9.14 -2.16
N LEU A 122 -4.17 -8.04 -2.24
CA LEU A 122 -3.16 -7.70 -1.24
C LEU A 122 -3.78 -7.40 0.15
N THR A 123 -4.96 -6.78 0.18
CA THR A 123 -5.71 -6.54 1.43
C THR A 123 -6.13 -7.86 2.07
N LEU A 124 -6.64 -8.81 1.27
CA LEU A 124 -7.00 -10.15 1.76
C LEU A 124 -5.78 -10.94 2.24
N ILE A 125 -4.63 -10.80 1.58
CA ILE A 125 -3.36 -11.39 2.03
C ILE A 125 -2.95 -10.82 3.40
N ALA A 126 -3.06 -9.50 3.59
CA ALA A 126 -2.77 -8.87 4.89
C ALA A 126 -3.75 -9.35 5.97
N LEU A 127 -5.05 -9.47 5.66
CA LEU A 127 -6.07 -9.99 6.58
C LEU A 127 -5.77 -11.44 6.97
N ALA A 128 -5.42 -12.29 6.01
CA ALA A 128 -5.02 -13.67 6.29
C ALA A 128 -3.78 -13.73 7.19
N GLY A 129 -2.80 -12.84 6.97
CA GLY A 129 -1.61 -12.71 7.83
C GLY A 129 -1.96 -12.37 9.28
N VAL A 130 -2.89 -11.43 9.49
CA VAL A 130 -3.40 -11.09 10.83
C VAL A 130 -4.07 -12.30 11.48
N ILE A 131 -5.02 -12.93 10.79
CA ILE A 131 -5.78 -14.08 11.34
C ILE A 131 -4.83 -15.22 11.71
N LEU A 132 -3.87 -15.55 10.84
CA LEU A 132 -2.92 -16.64 11.08
C LEU A 132 -1.95 -16.36 12.25
N MET A 133 -1.70 -15.10 12.59
CA MET A 133 -0.82 -14.74 13.70
C MET A 133 -1.56 -14.63 15.05
N GLU A 134 -2.88 -14.45 15.03
CA GLU A 134 -3.75 -14.42 16.22
C GLU A 134 -4.27 -15.82 16.63
N MET A 135 -4.20 -16.79 15.71
CA MET A 135 -4.55 -18.20 15.95
C MET A 135 -3.43 -18.97 16.64
#